data_AF-A0A093C8K8-F1
#
_entry.id   AF-A0A093C8K8-F1
#
_cell.length_a   1.000
_cell.length_b   1.000
_cell.length_c   1.000
_cell.angle_alpha   90.00
_cell.angle_beta   90.00
_cell.angle_gamma   90.00
#
_symmetry.space_group_name_H-M   'P 1'
#
loop_
_entity.id
_entity.type
_entity.pdbx_description
1 polymer ?
#
loop_
_entity_poly.entity_id
_entity_poly.type
_entity_poly.pdbx_seq_one_letter_code
_entity_poly.pdbx_strand_id
1 'polypeptide(L)'
;YQTKLEFALKLGYSEEQVQLVLNKLGTDALINDILGELVKLGNKTETDQTVTNANTGITCEASSIESQRSESPLQEDVTEDGDNLRPIVIDGSNVAMSHGNKEVFSCRGIKLAVDWFLERGHKDVTVFVPAWRKEQSRPDALITDQEILRKLEKEKILVFTPSRRVQGRRVVCYDDRFIVKLAFESDGIIVSNDNYRDLANEKPEWKKFIDERLLMYSFVNDKFMPPDDPLGRHGPSLDNFLRKKPIVPEHKKQPCPYGKKCTYGHKCKYYHPERGNQPQRSVADELRAMSR
;
A
#
# COMPACT_ATOMS: atom_id res chain seq x y z
N TYR A 1 46.20 -6.51 23.18
CA TYR A 1 45.51 -5.94 24.36
C TYR A 1 45.33 -4.43 24.21
N GLN A 2 46.42 -3.63 24.20
CA GLN A 2 46.40 -2.16 24.07
C GLN A 2 45.55 -1.63 22.88
N THR A 3 45.73 -2.18 21.68
CA THR A 3 45.03 -1.72 20.46
C THR A 3 43.51 -1.97 20.49
N LYS A 4 43.07 -3.04 21.19
CA LYS A 4 41.64 -3.38 21.33
C LYS A 4 40.96 -2.45 22.36
N LEU A 5 41.72 -2.04 23.39
CA LEU A 5 41.27 -1.11 24.43
C LEU A 5 41.13 0.32 23.88
N GLU A 6 42.13 0.82 23.15
CA GLU A 6 42.05 2.13 22.48
C GLU A 6 40.89 2.21 21.47
N PHE A 7 40.62 1.12 20.74
CA PHE A 7 39.52 1.05 19.79
C PHE A 7 38.15 1.17 20.48
N ALA A 8 37.94 0.48 21.60
CA ALA A 8 36.68 0.54 22.34
C ALA A 8 36.48 1.89 23.06
N LEU A 9 37.56 2.50 23.58
CA LEU A 9 37.52 3.85 24.15
C LEU A 9 37.15 4.91 23.10
N LYS A 10 37.68 4.80 21.88
CA LYS A 10 37.31 5.68 20.75
C LYS A 10 35.83 5.59 20.35
N LEU A 11 35.16 4.49 20.70
CA LEU A 11 33.73 4.29 20.47
C LEU A 11 32.85 4.80 21.63
N GLY A 12 33.46 5.41 22.66
CA GLY A 12 32.76 6.06 23.77
C GLY A 12 32.37 5.12 24.92
N TYR A 13 32.94 3.91 24.99
CA TYR A 13 32.77 3.02 26.15
C TYR A 13 33.76 3.39 27.27
N SER A 14 33.36 3.24 28.53
CA SER A 14 34.25 3.54 29.66
C SER A 14 35.35 2.48 29.80
N GLU A 15 36.52 2.89 30.31
CA GLU A 15 37.66 1.99 30.50
C GLU A 15 37.31 0.79 31.37
N GLU A 16 36.49 1.00 32.41
CA GLU A 16 35.98 -0.04 33.30
C GLU A 16 35.12 -1.09 32.56
N GLN A 17 34.24 -0.66 31.65
CA GLN A 17 33.40 -1.56 30.85
C GLN A 17 34.24 -2.40 29.89
N VAL A 18 35.24 -1.77 29.26
CA VAL A 18 36.15 -2.43 28.31
C VAL A 18 37.04 -3.45 29.03
N GLN A 19 37.55 -3.12 30.20
CA GLN A 19 38.40 -4.01 30.99
C GLN A 19 37.61 -5.22 31.52
N LEU A 20 36.34 -5.03 31.89
CA LEU A 20 35.45 -6.12 32.32
C LEU A 20 35.17 -7.12 31.19
N VAL A 21 34.94 -6.64 29.96
CA VAL A 21 34.72 -7.49 28.79
C VAL A 21 36.01 -8.20 28.36
N LEU A 22 37.15 -7.53 28.40
CA LEU A 22 38.44 -8.12 28.05
C LEU A 22 38.86 -9.21 29.05
N ASN A 23 38.59 -9.03 30.34
CA ASN A 23 38.82 -10.06 31.36
C ASN A 23 37.92 -11.28 31.17
N LYS A 24 36.71 -11.09 30.63
CA LYS A 24 35.74 -12.16 30.39
C LYS A 24 36.01 -12.97 29.13
N LEU A 25 36.45 -12.33 28.04
CA LEU A 25 36.64 -12.97 26.73
C LEU A 25 38.08 -13.46 26.49
N GLY A 26 39.05 -13.03 27.29
CA GLY A 26 40.45 -13.41 27.14
C GLY A 26 41.16 -12.72 25.97
N THR A 27 42.47 -12.97 25.83
CA THR A 27 43.36 -12.24 24.89
C THR A 27 43.07 -12.51 23.41
N ASP A 28 42.45 -13.64 23.10
CA ASP A 28 42.19 -14.13 21.72
C ASP A 28 40.87 -13.64 21.12
N ALA A 29 40.04 -12.93 21.88
CA ALA A 29 38.74 -12.44 21.42
C ALA A 29 38.85 -11.48 20.23
N LEU A 30 38.02 -11.67 19.19
CA LEU A 30 37.99 -10.76 18.04
C LEU A 30 37.31 -9.43 18.44
N ILE A 31 37.58 -8.37 17.68
CA ILE A 31 37.01 -7.03 17.93
C ILE A 31 35.47 -7.07 17.93
N ASN A 32 34.87 -7.90 17.07
CA ASN A 32 33.41 -8.05 16.99
C ASN A 32 32.80 -8.72 18.24
N ASP A 33 33.52 -9.66 18.86
CA ASP A 33 33.06 -10.34 20.07
C ASP A 33 33.08 -9.39 21.28
N ILE A 34 34.12 -8.55 21.35
CA ILE A 34 34.25 -7.50 22.36
C ILE A 34 33.12 -6.48 22.23
N LEU A 35 32.82 -6.02 21.01
CA LEU A 35 31.70 -5.11 20.76
C LEU A 35 30.35 -5.74 21.12
N GLY A 36 30.15 -7.01 20.78
CA GLY A 36 28.93 -7.74 21.12
C GLY A 36 28.66 -7.80 22.63
N GLU A 37 29.69 -8.07 23.44
CA GLU A 37 29.55 -8.10 24.90
C GLU A 37 29.43 -6.71 25.53
N LEU A 38 30.12 -5.69 24.99
CA LEU A 38 29.97 -4.29 25.45
C LEU A 38 28.55 -3.75 25.23
N VAL A 39 27.91 -4.12 24.12
CA VAL A 39 26.50 -3.75 23.85
C VAL A 39 25.55 -4.42 24.85
N LYS A 40 25.78 -5.69 25.19
CA LYS A 40 24.98 -6.40 26.20
C LYS A 40 25.10 -5.79 27.59
N LEU A 41 26.28 -5.28 27.94
CA LEU A 41 26.49 -4.59 29.22
C LEU A 41 25.79 -3.23 29.27
N GLY A 42 25.82 -2.46 28.18
CA GLY A 42 25.14 -1.17 28.10
C GLY A 42 23.61 -1.26 28.25
N ASN A 43 22.99 -2.34 27.76
CA ASN A 43 21.55 -2.54 27.90
C ASN A 43 21.12 -2.95 29.31
N LYS A 44 22.01 -3.51 30.14
CA LYS A 44 21.69 -3.89 31.53
C LYS A 44 21.68 -2.69 32.48
N THR A 45 22.53 -1.69 32.24
CA THR A 45 22.61 -0.50 33.10
C THR A 45 21.44 0.47 32.95
N GLU A 46 20.73 0.46 31.81
CA GLU A 46 19.55 1.32 31.61
C GLU A 46 18.27 0.74 32.24
N THR A 47 18.25 -0.53 32.65
CA THR A 47 17.05 -1.15 33.24
C THR A 47 16.89 -0.89 34.75
N ASP A 48 17.93 -0.42 35.43
CA ASP A 48 17.95 -0.19 36.90
C ASP A 48 17.82 1.29 37.32
N GLN A 49 17.51 2.22 36.41
CA GLN A 49 17.37 3.66 36.72
C GLN A 49 15.94 4.24 36.62
N THR A 50 14.91 3.42 36.42
CA THR A 50 13.51 3.88 36.26
C THR A 50 12.66 3.88 37.53
N VAL A 51 13.26 3.82 38.73
CA VAL A 51 12.50 3.90 39.99
C VAL A 51 13.13 4.93 40.93
N THR A 52 12.89 6.22 40.68
CA THR A 52 12.75 7.29 41.70
C THR A 52 12.56 8.64 41.02
N ASN A 53 11.32 9.14 40.97
CA ASN A 53 10.92 10.43 41.57
C ASN A 53 9.60 10.94 40.98
N ALA A 54 8.60 10.97 41.87
CA ALA A 54 7.31 11.63 41.68
C ALA A 54 7.37 13.08 42.19
N ASN A 55 6.51 13.90 41.59
CA ASN A 55 5.89 15.14 42.07
C ASN A 55 6.76 16.38 42.34
N THR A 56 6.48 17.45 41.57
CA THR A 56 5.84 18.68 42.06
C THR A 56 5.36 19.53 40.89
N GLY A 57 4.11 19.99 40.93
CA GLY A 57 3.57 21.00 40.01
C GLY A 57 3.84 22.42 40.50
N ILE A 58 3.71 23.40 39.59
CA ILE A 58 3.33 24.81 39.83
C ILE A 58 2.96 25.43 38.47
N THR A 59 1.94 26.28 38.53
CA THR A 59 1.26 27.08 37.50
C THR A 59 2.02 28.35 37.08
N CYS A 60 1.55 28.97 35.97
CA CYS A 60 1.36 30.41 35.66
C CYS A 60 2.13 31.05 34.48
N GLU A 61 1.32 31.42 33.48
CA GLU A 61 1.22 32.71 32.74
C GLU A 61 2.32 33.27 31.81
N ALA A 62 1.91 33.37 30.54
CA ALA A 62 1.95 34.52 29.62
C ALA A 62 3.21 35.39 29.48
N SER A 63 3.74 35.47 28.25
CA SER A 63 3.92 36.73 27.52
C SER A 63 4.40 36.51 26.08
N SER A 64 3.89 37.39 25.21
CA SER A 64 4.03 37.46 23.76
C SER A 64 5.30 38.20 23.30
N ILE A 65 5.74 37.94 22.05
CA ILE A 65 6.06 38.89 20.96
C ILE A 65 7.17 38.31 20.03
N GLU A 66 6.78 38.12 18.75
CA GLU A 66 7.47 38.28 17.43
C GLU A 66 8.98 37.93 17.31
N SER A 67 9.50 37.29 16.25
CA SER A 67 9.35 37.68 14.83
C SER A 67 10.08 36.72 13.85
N GLN A 68 9.51 36.59 12.64
CA GLN A 68 10.13 36.34 11.32
C GLN A 68 10.55 34.93 10.83
N ARG A 69 9.78 34.52 9.79
CA ARG A 69 10.16 33.90 8.50
C ARG A 69 11.01 32.63 8.51
N SER A 70 10.41 31.54 8.04
CA SER A 70 10.86 30.79 6.84
C SER A 70 9.77 29.83 6.40
N GLU A 71 9.50 29.80 5.09
CA GLU A 71 8.46 29.02 4.42
C GLU A 71 8.55 27.51 4.73
N SER A 72 7.44 26.96 5.19
CA SER A 72 7.24 25.52 5.33
C SER A 72 6.03 25.11 4.48
N PRO A 73 6.20 24.40 3.36
CA PRO A 73 5.08 23.76 2.68
C PRO A 73 5.17 22.26 2.89
N LEU A 74 4.64 21.76 4.00
CA LEU A 74 4.02 20.44 4.09
C LEU A 74 2.93 20.53 5.17
N GLN A 75 1.83 21.21 4.82
CA GLN A 75 0.54 20.76 5.34
C GLN A 75 0.42 19.30 4.91
N GLU A 76 0.33 18.40 5.87
CA GLU A 76 -0.35 17.14 5.66
C GLU A 76 -1.77 17.52 5.25
N ASP A 77 -1.96 17.65 3.93
CA ASP A 77 -3.28 17.53 3.36
C ASP A 77 -3.73 16.13 3.78
N VAL A 78 -4.64 16.09 4.74
CA VAL A 78 -5.61 15.00 4.84
C VAL A 78 -6.42 15.10 3.55
N THR A 79 -5.81 14.75 2.42
CA THR A 79 -6.53 14.58 1.17
C THR A 79 -7.63 13.59 1.50
N GLU A 80 -8.89 13.97 1.28
CA GLU A 80 -10.00 13.03 1.38
C GLU A 80 -9.56 11.73 0.71
N ASP A 81 -9.50 10.63 1.49
CA ASP A 81 -8.83 9.40 1.06
C ASP A 81 -9.42 8.86 -0.27
N GLY A 82 -10.66 9.28 -0.59
CA GLY A 82 -11.34 9.02 -1.86
C GLY A 82 -10.66 9.61 -3.11
N ASP A 83 -9.90 10.70 -3.02
CA ASP A 83 -9.22 11.29 -4.19
C ASP A 83 -7.98 10.48 -4.60
N ASN A 84 -7.41 9.73 -3.65
CA ASN A 84 -6.27 8.83 -3.86
C ASN A 84 -6.69 7.43 -4.36
N LEU A 85 -8.00 7.15 -4.48
CA LEU A 85 -8.47 5.88 -5.03
C LEU A 85 -8.45 5.90 -6.56
N ARG A 86 -8.11 4.75 -7.16
CA ARG A 86 -8.19 4.55 -8.61
C ARG A 86 -9.65 4.41 -9.06
N PRO A 87 -9.99 4.90 -10.26
CA PRO A 87 -11.26 4.57 -10.92
C PRO A 87 -11.44 3.07 -11.05
N ILE A 88 -12.67 2.58 -10.86
CA ILE A 88 -13.01 1.16 -10.96
C ILE A 88 -13.89 0.94 -12.19
N VAL A 89 -13.46 0.06 -13.08
CA VAL A 89 -14.24 -0.35 -14.26
C VAL A 89 -14.59 -1.83 -14.12
N ILE A 90 -15.88 -2.11 -13.97
CA ILE A 90 -16.41 -3.46 -13.72
C ILE A 90 -16.97 -4.05 -15.00
N ASP A 91 -16.54 -5.27 -15.30
CA ASP A 91 -17.19 -6.12 -16.29
C ASP A 91 -18.49 -6.71 -15.72
N GLY A 92 -19.60 -6.01 -15.95
CA GLY A 92 -20.89 -6.38 -15.39
C GLY A 92 -21.39 -7.74 -15.89
N SER A 93 -21.02 -8.14 -17.12
CA SER A 93 -21.39 -9.45 -17.66
C SER A 93 -20.63 -10.57 -16.97
N ASN A 94 -19.32 -10.41 -16.79
CA ASN A 94 -18.50 -11.38 -16.08
C ASN A 94 -18.97 -11.56 -14.63
N VAL A 95 -19.21 -10.45 -13.92
CA VAL A 95 -19.70 -10.45 -12.53
C VAL A 95 -21.07 -11.11 -12.39
N ALA A 96 -22.03 -10.72 -13.22
CA ALA A 96 -23.39 -11.27 -13.15
C ALA A 96 -23.42 -12.77 -13.46
N MET A 97 -22.65 -13.21 -14.46
CA MET A 97 -22.56 -14.63 -14.81
C MET A 97 -21.81 -15.43 -13.75
N SER A 98 -20.76 -14.87 -13.15
CA SER A 98 -20.03 -15.55 -12.07
C SER A 98 -20.90 -15.78 -10.83
N HIS A 99 -21.67 -14.77 -10.41
CA HIS A 99 -22.60 -14.90 -9.28
C HIS A 99 -23.75 -15.86 -9.59
N GLY A 100 -24.26 -15.85 -10.83
CA GLY A 100 -25.33 -16.75 -11.27
C GLY A 100 -24.86 -18.16 -11.66
N ASN A 101 -23.71 -18.60 -11.14
CA ASN A 101 -23.12 -19.92 -11.39
C ASN A 101 -22.97 -20.28 -12.87
N LYS A 102 -22.71 -19.27 -13.73
CA LYS A 102 -22.58 -19.37 -15.19
C LYS A 102 -23.86 -19.82 -15.93
N GLU A 103 -24.99 -19.95 -15.24
CA GLU A 103 -26.26 -20.38 -15.82
C GLU A 103 -27.24 -19.22 -15.99
N VAL A 104 -27.23 -18.27 -15.04
CA VAL A 104 -28.12 -17.11 -15.04
C VAL A 104 -27.31 -15.82 -14.97
N PHE A 105 -27.81 -14.77 -15.63
CA PHE A 105 -27.27 -13.43 -15.44
C PHE A 105 -27.86 -12.83 -14.17
N SER A 106 -27.11 -12.88 -13.06
CA SER A 106 -27.56 -12.34 -11.78
C SER A 106 -27.20 -10.86 -11.65
N CYS A 107 -28.18 -9.96 -11.83
CA CYS A 107 -27.94 -8.51 -11.64
C CYS A 107 -27.59 -8.16 -10.20
N ARG A 108 -28.00 -8.99 -9.22
CA ARG A 108 -27.62 -8.82 -7.82
C ARG A 108 -26.11 -8.95 -7.60
N GLY A 109 -25.43 -9.82 -8.35
CA GLY A 109 -23.97 -9.92 -8.31
C GLY A 109 -23.28 -8.59 -8.64
N ILE A 110 -23.81 -7.84 -9.62
CA ILE A 110 -23.30 -6.51 -9.98
C ILE A 110 -23.46 -5.53 -8.80
N LYS A 111 -24.65 -5.50 -8.19
CA LYS A 111 -24.92 -4.61 -7.04
C LYS A 111 -23.97 -4.90 -5.89
N LEU A 112 -23.75 -6.17 -5.55
CA LEU A 112 -22.84 -6.58 -4.48
C LEU A 112 -21.40 -6.15 -4.76
N ALA A 113 -20.92 -6.30 -5.99
CA ALA A 113 -19.59 -5.85 -6.37
C ALA A 113 -19.46 -4.32 -6.30
N VAL A 114 -20.45 -3.58 -6.81
CA VAL A 114 -20.50 -2.11 -6.74
C VAL A 114 -20.47 -1.64 -5.28
N ASP A 115 -21.35 -2.19 -4.44
CA ASP A 115 -21.45 -1.81 -3.02
C ASP A 115 -20.14 -2.03 -2.28
N TRP A 116 -19.44 -3.13 -2.56
CA TRP A 116 -18.13 -3.40 -1.95
C TRP A 116 -17.11 -2.28 -2.20
N PHE A 117 -17.10 -1.67 -3.40
CA PHE A 117 -16.21 -0.54 -3.69
C PHE A 117 -16.73 0.77 -3.08
N LEU A 118 -18.05 1.02 -3.14
CA LEU A 118 -18.66 2.22 -2.56
C LEU A 118 -18.45 2.29 -1.03
N GLU A 119 -18.62 1.17 -0.33
CA GLU A 119 -18.37 1.05 1.12
C GLU A 119 -16.91 1.33 1.50
N ARG A 120 -15.98 1.16 0.56
CA ARG A 120 -14.55 1.49 0.73
C ARG A 120 -14.21 2.93 0.31
N GLY A 121 -15.20 3.74 -0.01
CA GLY A 121 -15.05 5.15 -0.33
C GLY A 121 -14.73 5.45 -1.81
N HIS A 122 -14.82 4.47 -2.72
CA HIS A 122 -14.67 4.75 -4.15
C HIS A 122 -15.84 5.61 -4.64
N LYS A 123 -15.52 6.77 -5.24
CA LYS A 123 -16.50 7.68 -5.85
C LYS A 123 -16.66 7.44 -7.36
N ASP A 124 -15.63 6.89 -8.01
CA ASP A 124 -15.59 6.64 -9.45
C ASP A 124 -15.65 5.13 -9.73
N VAL A 125 -16.88 4.64 -9.94
CA VAL A 125 -17.17 3.25 -10.26
C VAL A 125 -18.05 3.22 -11.50
N THR A 126 -17.56 2.57 -12.56
CA THR A 126 -18.29 2.40 -13.83
C THR A 126 -18.49 0.92 -14.11
N VAL A 127 -19.71 0.50 -14.40
CA VAL A 127 -20.05 -0.87 -14.82
C VAL A 127 -20.47 -0.85 -16.28
N PHE A 128 -19.90 -1.73 -17.11
CA PHE A 128 -20.39 -1.94 -18.46
C PHE A 128 -21.27 -3.19 -18.56
N VAL A 129 -22.43 -3.04 -19.22
CA VAL A 129 -23.35 -4.15 -19.54
C VAL A 129 -23.91 -3.94 -20.95
N PRO A 130 -24.05 -4.98 -21.77
CA PRO A 130 -24.64 -4.82 -23.10
C PRO A 130 -26.11 -4.41 -23.07
N ALA A 131 -26.49 -3.41 -23.89
CA ALA A 131 -27.83 -2.83 -23.90
C ALA A 131 -28.96 -3.85 -24.12
N TRP A 132 -28.71 -4.95 -24.82
CA TRP A 132 -29.69 -6.01 -25.02
C TRP A 132 -30.12 -6.71 -23.73
N ARG A 133 -29.33 -6.60 -22.64
CA ARG A 133 -29.72 -7.06 -21.30
C ARG A 133 -30.89 -6.27 -20.70
N LYS A 134 -31.35 -5.19 -21.35
CA LYS A 134 -32.62 -4.50 -21.03
C LYS A 134 -33.84 -5.15 -21.67
N GLU A 135 -33.65 -5.99 -22.68
CA GLU A 135 -34.75 -6.71 -23.33
C GLU A 135 -35.36 -7.72 -22.34
N GLN A 136 -36.61 -8.15 -22.59
CA GLN A 136 -37.28 -9.11 -21.74
C GLN A 136 -36.51 -10.43 -21.66
N SER A 137 -36.46 -11.01 -20.46
CA SER A 137 -35.80 -12.30 -20.19
C SER A 137 -36.31 -13.37 -21.15
N ARG A 138 -35.37 -14.18 -21.68
CA ARG A 138 -35.69 -15.27 -22.60
C ARG A 138 -35.20 -16.60 -22.02
N PRO A 139 -35.79 -17.75 -22.42
CA PRO A 139 -35.36 -19.05 -21.93
C PRO A 139 -33.88 -19.37 -22.18
N ASP A 140 -33.32 -18.86 -23.28
CA ASP A 140 -31.91 -19.01 -23.68
C ASP A 140 -30.97 -17.98 -23.03
N ALA A 141 -31.52 -16.97 -22.34
CA ALA A 141 -30.75 -15.89 -21.72
C ALA A 141 -31.45 -15.42 -20.45
N LEU A 142 -31.48 -16.31 -19.44
CA LEU A 142 -32.08 -16.02 -18.15
C LEU A 142 -31.36 -14.86 -17.45
N ILE A 143 -32.15 -13.98 -16.86
CA ILE A 143 -31.71 -12.81 -16.10
C ILE A 143 -32.61 -12.63 -14.87
N THR A 144 -32.01 -12.35 -13.71
CA THR A 144 -32.72 -12.08 -12.45
C THR A 144 -32.44 -10.66 -11.98
N ASP A 145 -33.40 -10.08 -11.25
CA ASP A 145 -33.28 -8.75 -10.63
C ASP A 145 -32.93 -7.63 -11.63
N GLN A 146 -33.50 -7.72 -12.84
CA GLN A 146 -33.17 -6.86 -13.98
C GLN A 146 -33.37 -5.36 -13.69
N GLU A 147 -34.26 -5.01 -12.77
CA GLU A 147 -34.50 -3.63 -12.33
C GLU A 147 -33.27 -2.97 -11.70
N ILE A 148 -32.33 -3.76 -11.16
CA ILE A 148 -31.05 -3.26 -10.63
C ILE A 148 -30.26 -2.54 -11.72
N LEU A 149 -30.26 -3.04 -12.96
CA LEU A 149 -29.52 -2.41 -14.05
C LEU A 149 -30.01 -0.98 -14.33
N ARG A 150 -31.33 -0.76 -14.28
CA ARG A 150 -31.94 0.57 -14.47
C ARG A 150 -31.65 1.51 -13.30
N LYS A 151 -31.60 0.99 -12.08
CA LYS A 151 -31.24 1.77 -10.89
C LYS A 151 -29.80 2.27 -10.99
N LEU A 152 -28.85 1.36 -11.29
CA LEU A 152 -27.44 1.71 -11.46
C LEU A 152 -27.19 2.65 -12.65
N GLU A 153 -27.95 2.52 -13.75
CA GLU A 153 -27.90 3.47 -14.88
C GLU A 153 -28.34 4.87 -14.44
N LYS A 154 -29.43 4.98 -13.67
CA LYS A 154 -29.93 6.26 -13.13
C LYS A 154 -28.93 6.92 -12.17
N GLU A 155 -28.21 6.11 -11.41
CA GLU A 155 -27.14 6.55 -10.50
C GLU A 155 -25.84 6.89 -11.23
N LYS A 156 -25.79 6.75 -12.57
CA LYS A 156 -24.61 6.98 -13.42
C LYS A 156 -23.43 6.05 -13.10
N ILE A 157 -23.68 4.92 -12.47
CA ILE A 157 -22.70 3.87 -12.18
C ILE A 157 -22.65 2.88 -13.35
N LEU A 158 -23.80 2.50 -13.90
CA LEU A 158 -23.87 1.55 -15.01
C LEU A 158 -24.03 2.27 -16.35
N VAL A 159 -23.23 1.87 -17.34
CA VAL A 159 -23.30 2.33 -18.73
C VAL A 159 -23.63 1.15 -19.63
N PHE A 160 -24.67 1.30 -20.43
CA PHE A 160 -24.99 0.29 -21.44
C PHE A 160 -24.14 0.46 -22.68
N THR A 161 -23.45 -0.61 -23.07
CA THR A 161 -22.70 -0.62 -24.34
C THR A 161 -23.65 -0.77 -25.53
N PRO A 162 -23.31 -0.19 -26.69
CA PRO A 162 -24.17 -0.23 -27.87
C PRO A 162 -24.47 -1.65 -28.35
N SER A 163 -25.74 -1.91 -28.66
CA SER A 163 -26.17 -3.10 -29.39
C SER A 163 -27.31 -2.73 -30.34
N ARG A 164 -27.38 -3.35 -31.52
CA ARG A 164 -28.42 -3.07 -32.52
C ARG A 164 -28.88 -4.33 -33.23
N ARG A 165 -30.04 -4.27 -33.89
CA ARG A 165 -30.52 -5.33 -34.79
C ARG A 165 -30.30 -4.88 -36.24
N VAL A 166 -29.66 -5.73 -37.04
CA VAL A 166 -29.45 -5.53 -38.48
C VAL A 166 -29.99 -6.77 -39.19
N GLN A 167 -30.98 -6.61 -40.08
CA GLN A 167 -31.62 -7.72 -40.80
C GLN A 167 -32.15 -8.83 -39.87
N GLY A 168 -32.73 -8.46 -38.72
CA GLY A 168 -33.23 -9.42 -37.72
C GLY A 168 -32.15 -10.11 -36.88
N ARG A 169 -30.86 -9.95 -37.22
CA ARG A 169 -29.73 -10.46 -36.43
C ARG A 169 -29.23 -9.41 -35.45
N ARG A 170 -28.89 -9.82 -34.24
CA ARG A 170 -28.30 -8.93 -33.22
C ARG A 170 -26.81 -8.73 -33.53
N VAL A 171 -26.40 -7.47 -33.59
CA VAL A 171 -25.01 -7.05 -33.68
C VAL A 171 -24.67 -6.39 -32.34
N VAL A 172 -23.76 -7.02 -31.59
CA VAL A 172 -23.31 -6.55 -30.28
C VAL A 172 -21.88 -6.05 -30.44
N CYS A 173 -21.62 -4.82 -29.99
CA CYS A 173 -20.24 -4.36 -29.89
C CYS A 173 -19.52 -5.14 -28.80
N TYR A 174 -18.22 -5.36 -28.94
CA TYR A 174 -17.45 -6.09 -27.92
C TYR A 174 -17.32 -5.22 -26.68
N ASP A 175 -17.98 -5.63 -25.59
CA ASP A 175 -18.03 -4.86 -24.35
C ASP A 175 -16.65 -4.72 -23.72
N ASP A 176 -15.83 -5.77 -23.81
CA ASP A 176 -14.45 -5.84 -23.34
C ASP A 176 -13.61 -4.64 -23.82
N ARG A 177 -13.85 -4.17 -25.06
CA ARG A 177 -13.10 -3.05 -25.62
C ARG A 177 -13.45 -1.74 -24.92
N PHE A 178 -14.71 -1.53 -24.52
CA PHE A 178 -15.10 -0.36 -23.74
C PHE A 178 -14.50 -0.43 -22.33
N ILE A 179 -14.52 -1.61 -21.71
CA ILE A 179 -13.96 -1.88 -20.38
C ILE A 179 -12.46 -1.55 -20.35
N VAL A 180 -11.67 -2.23 -21.20
CA VAL A 180 -10.21 -2.06 -21.24
C VAL A 180 -9.84 -0.63 -21.61
N LYS A 181 -10.52 -0.04 -22.60
CA LYS A 181 -10.23 1.33 -23.05
C LYS A 181 -10.49 2.36 -21.95
N LEU A 182 -11.65 2.31 -21.28
CA LEU A 182 -11.97 3.26 -20.22
C LEU A 182 -11.00 3.13 -19.05
N ALA A 183 -10.74 1.89 -18.61
CA ALA A 183 -9.81 1.64 -17.51
C ALA A 183 -8.40 2.14 -17.85
N PHE A 184 -7.93 1.90 -19.08
CA PHE A 184 -6.63 2.36 -19.56
C PHE A 184 -6.54 3.89 -19.62
N GLU A 185 -7.54 4.57 -20.21
CA GLU A 185 -7.57 6.03 -20.37
C GLU A 185 -7.68 6.76 -19.03
N SER A 186 -8.27 6.13 -18.01
CA SER A 186 -8.44 6.69 -16.67
C SER A 186 -7.36 6.26 -15.66
N ASP A 187 -6.39 5.43 -16.07
CA ASP A 187 -5.42 4.75 -15.17
C ASP A 187 -6.12 4.02 -13.98
N GLY A 188 -7.26 3.41 -14.30
CA GLY A 188 -8.12 2.68 -13.35
C GLY A 188 -7.76 1.21 -13.20
N ILE A 189 -8.66 0.48 -12.52
CA ILE A 189 -8.61 -0.96 -12.30
C ILE A 189 -9.75 -1.63 -13.06
N ILE A 190 -9.47 -2.79 -13.68
CA ILE A 190 -10.50 -3.64 -14.28
C ILE A 190 -10.93 -4.70 -13.27
N VAL A 191 -12.23 -4.86 -13.03
CA VAL A 191 -12.77 -5.94 -12.19
C VAL A 191 -13.40 -6.98 -13.09
N SER A 192 -12.70 -8.10 -13.29
CA SER A 192 -13.14 -9.23 -14.12
C SER A 192 -12.30 -10.48 -13.83
N ASN A 193 -12.86 -11.65 -14.12
CA ASN A 193 -12.12 -12.91 -14.19
C ASN A 193 -11.72 -13.29 -15.63
N ASP A 194 -12.06 -12.46 -16.63
CA ASP A 194 -11.54 -12.59 -17.99
C ASP A 194 -10.15 -11.95 -18.11
N ASN A 195 -9.27 -12.57 -18.88
CA ASN A 195 -7.93 -12.08 -19.17
C ASN A 195 -7.86 -11.27 -20.47
N TYR A 196 -8.96 -11.12 -21.21
CA TYR A 196 -9.03 -10.29 -22.43
C TYR A 196 -7.91 -10.58 -23.43
N ARG A 197 -7.62 -11.86 -23.66
CA ARG A 197 -6.43 -12.33 -24.40
C ARG A 197 -6.35 -11.78 -25.82
N ASP A 198 -7.48 -11.65 -26.48
CA ASP A 198 -7.61 -11.05 -27.81
C ASP A 198 -7.18 -9.58 -27.82
N LEU A 199 -7.68 -8.78 -26.86
CA LEU A 199 -7.33 -7.36 -26.72
C LEU A 199 -5.87 -7.17 -26.29
N ALA A 200 -5.36 -8.04 -25.40
CA ALA A 200 -3.96 -8.04 -25.01
C ALA A 200 -3.03 -8.31 -26.21
N ASN A 201 -3.45 -9.15 -27.15
CA ASN A 201 -2.68 -9.44 -28.36
C ASN A 201 -2.76 -8.34 -29.43
N GLU A 202 -3.79 -7.47 -29.38
CA GLU A 202 -3.94 -6.36 -30.33
C GLU A 202 -2.92 -5.24 -30.06
N LYS A 203 -2.66 -4.94 -28.78
CA LYS A 203 -1.83 -3.81 -28.35
C LYS A 203 -0.92 -4.18 -27.18
N PRO A 204 0.42 -4.10 -27.32
CA PRO A 204 1.35 -4.39 -26.23
C PRO A 204 1.12 -3.54 -24.97
N GLU A 205 0.71 -2.28 -25.12
CA GLU A 205 0.36 -1.39 -24.01
C GLU A 205 -0.86 -1.87 -23.22
N TRP A 206 -1.85 -2.46 -23.89
CA TRP A 206 -3.02 -3.04 -23.24
C TRP A 206 -2.68 -4.33 -22.54
N LYS A 207 -1.83 -5.17 -23.14
CA LYS A 207 -1.32 -6.35 -22.45
C LYS A 207 -0.69 -5.98 -21.10
N LYS A 208 0.26 -5.04 -21.11
CA LYS A 208 0.93 -4.59 -19.89
C LYS A 208 -0.08 -4.04 -18.88
N PHE A 209 -1.03 -3.23 -19.34
CA PHE A 209 -2.06 -2.66 -18.48
C PHE A 209 -2.93 -3.74 -17.83
N ILE A 210 -3.46 -4.69 -18.61
CA ILE A 210 -4.30 -5.79 -18.10
C ILE A 210 -3.51 -6.62 -17.08
N ASP A 211 -2.26 -6.99 -17.40
CA ASP A 211 -1.39 -7.77 -16.50
C ASP A 211 -1.17 -7.06 -15.14
N GLU A 212 -1.17 -5.72 -15.11
CA GLU A 212 -0.87 -4.91 -13.91
C GLU A 212 -2.12 -4.33 -13.22
N ARG A 213 -3.31 -4.41 -13.82
CA ARG A 213 -4.53 -3.69 -13.39
C ARG A 213 -5.81 -4.53 -13.38
N LEU A 214 -5.71 -5.82 -13.68
CA LEU A 214 -6.83 -6.76 -13.54
C LEU A 214 -7.00 -7.21 -12.08
N LEU A 215 -8.18 -6.96 -11.51
CA LEU A 215 -8.61 -7.47 -10.21
C LEU A 215 -9.60 -8.61 -10.41
N MET A 216 -9.13 -9.82 -10.18
CA MET A 216 -9.95 -11.02 -10.13
C MET A 216 -10.75 -11.09 -8.83
N TYR A 217 -11.75 -11.97 -8.79
CA TYR A 217 -12.61 -12.14 -7.62
C TYR A 217 -13.24 -13.53 -7.58
N SER A 218 -13.79 -13.88 -6.43
CA SER A 218 -14.68 -15.02 -6.25
C SER A 218 -15.99 -14.60 -5.60
N PHE A 219 -17.05 -15.35 -5.87
CA PHE A 219 -18.28 -15.27 -5.09
C PHE A 219 -18.42 -16.50 -4.21
N VAL A 220 -18.73 -16.27 -2.94
CA VAL A 220 -19.21 -17.31 -2.03
C VAL A 220 -20.61 -16.91 -1.62
N ASN A 221 -21.60 -17.52 -2.28
CA ASN A 221 -22.98 -17.03 -2.25
C ASN A 221 -23.02 -15.53 -2.62
N ASP A 222 -23.46 -14.70 -1.68
CA ASP A 222 -23.64 -13.26 -1.86
C ASP A 222 -22.41 -12.45 -1.45
N LYS A 223 -21.31 -13.11 -1.08
CA LYS A 223 -20.10 -12.44 -0.65
C LYS A 223 -19.16 -12.27 -1.84
N PHE A 224 -18.97 -11.02 -2.27
CA PHE A 224 -17.93 -10.64 -3.22
C PHE A 224 -16.57 -10.67 -2.52
N MET A 225 -15.63 -11.47 -3.03
CA MET A 225 -14.34 -11.73 -2.41
C MET A 225 -13.19 -11.54 -3.41
N PRO A 226 -12.68 -10.31 -3.57
CA PRO A 226 -11.40 -10.08 -4.24
C PRO A 226 -10.23 -10.62 -3.38
N PRO A 227 -9.10 -11.02 -4.00
CA PRO A 227 -7.91 -11.45 -3.26
C PRO A 227 -7.18 -10.28 -2.59
N ASP A 228 -6.59 -10.52 -1.42
CA ASP A 228 -5.76 -9.53 -0.72
C ASP A 228 -4.42 -9.26 -1.43
N ASP A 229 -4.01 -10.17 -2.31
CA ASP A 229 -2.79 -10.13 -3.13
C ASP A 229 -3.10 -10.22 -4.64
N PRO A 230 -3.65 -9.17 -5.28
CA PRO A 230 -4.12 -9.23 -6.67
C PRO A 230 -3.07 -9.67 -7.70
N LEU A 231 -1.79 -9.35 -7.46
CA LEU A 231 -0.66 -9.73 -8.32
C LEU A 231 0.24 -10.80 -7.66
N GLY A 232 -0.30 -11.55 -6.72
CA GLY A 232 0.39 -12.60 -5.96
C GLY A 232 1.34 -12.08 -4.88
N ARG A 233 2.07 -13.00 -4.23
CA ARG A 233 2.92 -12.75 -3.05
C ARG A 233 3.91 -11.58 -3.19
N HIS A 234 4.43 -11.33 -4.38
CA HIS A 234 5.41 -10.27 -4.65
C HIS A 234 4.77 -8.96 -5.14
N GLY A 235 3.45 -8.95 -5.32
CA GLY A 235 2.67 -7.79 -5.71
C GLY A 235 2.33 -6.86 -4.54
N PRO A 236 1.63 -5.75 -4.84
CA PRO A 236 1.06 -4.88 -3.81
C PRO A 236 -0.09 -5.58 -3.06
N SER A 237 -0.38 -5.11 -1.85
CA SER A 237 -1.65 -5.44 -1.17
C SER A 237 -2.84 -4.87 -1.94
N LEU A 238 -4.02 -5.45 -1.74
CA LEU A 238 -5.27 -4.96 -2.31
C LEU A 238 -5.50 -3.47 -2.05
N ASP A 239 -5.24 -2.99 -0.83
CA ASP A 239 -5.39 -1.56 -0.50
C ASP A 239 -4.48 -0.66 -1.34
N ASN A 240 -3.23 -1.07 -1.56
CA ASN A 240 -2.29 -0.30 -2.37
C ASN A 240 -2.56 -0.45 -3.86
N PHE A 241 -3.06 -1.61 -4.29
CA PHE A 241 -3.47 -1.86 -5.66
C PHE A 241 -4.62 -0.94 -6.08
N LEU A 242 -5.58 -0.70 -5.19
CA LEU A 242 -6.73 0.19 -5.42
C LEU A 242 -6.39 1.69 -5.31
N ARG A 243 -5.16 2.06 -4.92
CA ARG A 243 -4.72 3.45 -4.72
C ARG A 243 -3.83 3.95 -5.85
N LYS A 244 -3.90 5.25 -6.13
CA LYS A 244 -3.00 5.94 -7.07
C LYS A 244 -1.60 6.07 -6.48
N LYS A 245 -1.52 6.54 -5.23
CA LYS A 245 -0.28 6.61 -4.44
C LYS A 245 -0.32 5.53 -3.35
N PRO A 246 0.65 4.61 -3.32
CA PRO A 246 0.67 3.54 -2.34
C PRO A 246 0.90 4.11 -0.93
N ILE A 247 0.19 3.57 0.05
CA ILE A 247 0.53 3.77 1.45
C ILE A 247 1.77 2.93 1.72
N VAL A 248 2.89 3.61 1.95
CA VAL A 248 4.08 2.97 2.50
C VAL A 248 3.83 2.79 3.99
N PRO A 249 3.77 1.56 4.53
CA PRO A 249 3.57 1.37 5.96
C PRO A 249 4.75 2.01 6.69
N GLU A 250 4.48 3.05 7.46
CA GLU A 250 5.47 3.73 8.31
C GLU A 250 6.16 2.74 9.28
N HIS A 251 5.42 1.68 9.64
CA HIS A 251 5.82 0.58 10.53
C HIS A 251 6.81 -0.43 9.94
N LYS A 252 7.25 -0.31 8.68
CA LYS A 252 8.29 -1.20 8.11
C LYS A 252 9.72 -0.74 8.32
N LYS A 253 9.96 0.40 8.96
CA LYS A 253 11.31 0.71 9.43
C LYS A 253 11.46 0.06 10.81
N GLN A 254 11.91 -1.19 10.85
CA GLN A 254 12.36 -1.78 12.12
C GLN A 254 13.38 -0.82 12.76
N PRO A 255 13.27 -0.50 14.06
CA PRO A 255 14.23 0.36 14.72
C PRO A 255 15.61 -0.24 14.59
N CYS A 256 16.60 0.58 14.27
CA CYS A 256 17.97 0.13 14.14
C CYS A 256 18.43 -0.49 15.46
N PRO A 257 18.99 -1.72 15.46
CA PRO A 257 19.48 -2.36 16.68
C PRO A 257 20.60 -1.58 17.36
N TYR A 258 21.24 -0.64 16.64
CA TYR A 258 22.29 0.24 17.16
C TYR A 258 21.79 1.63 17.60
N GLY A 259 20.54 2.00 17.31
CA GLY A 259 19.93 3.30 17.67
C GLY A 259 20.88 4.50 17.48
N LYS A 260 21.02 5.33 18.52
CA LYS A 260 21.94 6.49 18.55
C LYS A 260 23.42 6.15 18.27
N LYS A 261 23.84 4.90 18.44
CA LYS A 261 25.22 4.42 18.21
C LYS A 261 25.45 3.91 16.78
N CYS A 262 24.46 4.01 15.89
CA CYS A 262 24.59 3.54 14.51
C CYS A 262 25.56 4.39 13.68
N THR A 263 26.69 3.80 13.29
CA THR A 263 27.75 4.48 12.52
C THR A 263 27.44 4.60 11.02
N TYR A 264 26.40 3.93 10.53
CA TYR A 264 26.05 3.88 9.11
C TYR A 264 25.35 5.16 8.59
N GLY A 265 24.95 6.09 9.45
CA GLY A 265 24.29 7.35 9.05
C GLY A 265 23.09 7.12 8.11
N HIS A 266 22.95 7.97 7.08
CA HIS A 266 21.95 7.87 6.01
C HIS A 266 22.03 6.59 5.16
N LYS A 267 23.11 5.81 5.30
CA LYS A 267 23.27 4.50 4.63
C LYS A 267 22.68 3.36 5.46
N CYS A 268 22.16 3.63 6.66
CA CYS A 268 21.51 2.61 7.47
C CYS A 268 20.15 2.22 6.88
N LYS A 269 19.91 0.92 6.70
CA LYS A 269 18.65 0.37 6.18
C LYS A 269 17.49 0.34 7.21
N TYR A 270 17.77 0.68 8.46
CA TYR A 270 16.83 0.60 9.59
C TYR A 270 16.39 1.99 10.07
N TYR A 271 15.28 2.06 10.82
CA TYR A 271 14.74 3.33 11.32
C TYR A 271 15.58 3.94 12.44
N HIS A 272 15.61 5.27 12.47
CA HIS A 272 16.23 6.05 13.54
C HIS A 272 15.28 7.21 13.93
N PRO A 273 14.40 7.03 14.93
CA PRO A 273 13.48 8.09 15.36
C PRO A 273 14.22 9.34 15.85
N GLU A 274 15.40 9.17 16.46
CA GLU A 274 16.26 10.26 16.94
C GLU A 274 16.85 11.17 15.85
N ARG A 275 16.82 10.76 14.56
CA ARG A 275 17.45 11.53 13.46
C ARG A 275 16.50 12.51 12.77
N GLY A 276 15.19 12.40 13.02
CA GLY A 276 14.18 13.13 12.26
C GLY A 276 14.37 12.98 10.74
N ASN A 277 14.01 14.02 9.98
CA ASN A 277 14.22 14.08 8.51
C ASN A 277 15.60 14.64 8.10
N GLN A 278 16.55 14.79 9.02
CA GLN A 278 17.87 15.36 8.69
C GLN A 278 18.86 14.27 8.25
N PRO A 279 19.49 14.39 7.06
CA PRO A 279 20.45 13.40 6.57
C PRO A 279 21.77 13.50 7.36
N GLN A 280 21.99 12.60 8.31
CA GLN A 280 23.27 12.44 8.99
C GLN A 280 24.25 11.60 8.15
N ARG A 281 25.51 12.03 8.08
CA ARG A 281 26.56 11.28 7.36
C ARG A 281 26.95 10.03 8.15
N SER A 282 27.51 9.03 7.46
CA SER A 282 28.09 7.89 8.17
C SER A 282 29.39 8.34 8.84
N VAL A 283 29.75 7.72 9.98
CA VAL A 283 30.99 8.05 10.70
C VAL A 283 32.21 7.85 9.80
N ALA A 284 32.16 6.85 8.89
CA ALA A 284 33.22 6.62 7.90
C ALA A 284 33.33 7.73 6.84
N ASP A 285 32.23 8.42 6.51
CA ASP A 285 32.23 9.56 5.60
C ASP A 285 32.68 10.84 6.32
N GLU A 286 32.33 11.01 7.60
CA GLU A 286 32.81 12.13 8.44
C GLU A 286 34.32 12.06 8.67
N LEU A 287 34.84 10.89 9.03
CA LEU A 287 36.28 10.68 9.20
C LEU A 287 37.06 10.94 7.91
N ARG A 288 36.49 10.60 6.74
CA ARG A 288 37.07 10.93 5.43
C ARG A 288 37.00 12.42 5.11
N ALA A 289 35.95 13.10 5.53
CA ALA A 289 35.81 14.55 5.33
C ALA A 289 36.76 15.35 6.24
N MET A 290 37.07 14.86 7.44
CA MET A 290 38.01 15.47 8.38
C MET A 290 39.49 15.20 8.05
N SER A 291 39.76 14.19 7.21
CA SER A 291 41.12 13.83 6.78
C SER A 291 41.52 14.47 5.45
N ARG A 292 40.78 15.48 4.98
CA ARG A 292 41.09 16.35 3.84
C ARG A 292 41.36 17.76 4.32
#